data_AF-A0A258TTQ5-F1
#
_entry.id   AF-A0A258TTQ5-F1
#
_cell.length_a   1.000
_cell.length_b   1.000
_cell.length_c   1.000
_cell.angle_alpha   90.00
_cell.angle_beta   90.00
_cell.angle_gamma   90.00
#
_symmetry.space_group_name_H-M   'P 1'
#
loop_
_entity.id
_entity.type
_entity.pdbx_description
1 polymer ?
#
loop_
_entity_poly.entity_id
_entity_poly.type
_entity_poly.pdbx_seq_one_letter_code
_entity_poly.pdbx_strand_id
1 'polypeptide(L)'
;MAQKLPIKGWLCPRRATMSLYKNLLAVLSASCLVLSGATYASVPDFDMGTVSVSGLPSTVVHPSLSLDINGFDFDSFTLDLVFDPNALSFLSGASTVVFNGVTQPLAALPSYSESAGVDINDGAWHVRIGSFSLASVPVAGQLALNGAFKIADNAAPGIHQITASGFVSTGPISVCEECTFGGLVAVTVVPEPETWALWLGGLGLLAWRRKICIN
;
A
#
# COMPACT_ATOMS: atom_id res chain seq x y z
N MET A 1 52.09 -75.94 -53.07
CA MET A 1 52.88 -75.29 -52.00
C MET A 1 52.23 -73.94 -51.71
N ALA A 2 51.86 -73.70 -50.45
CA ALA A 2 50.92 -72.67 -50.04
C ALA A 2 51.54 -71.26 -49.93
N GLN A 3 50.74 -70.22 -50.16
CA GLN A 3 50.92 -68.93 -49.49
C GLN A 3 49.58 -68.20 -49.29
N LYS A 4 49.15 -68.17 -48.03
CA LYS A 4 48.00 -67.42 -47.50
C LYS A 4 48.46 -65.97 -47.24
N LEU A 5 47.80 -64.98 -47.83
CA LEU A 5 48.00 -63.56 -47.54
C LEU A 5 46.84 -63.04 -46.66
N PRO A 6 47.10 -62.33 -45.55
CA PRO A 6 46.06 -61.82 -44.67
C PRO A 6 45.56 -60.42 -45.07
N ILE A 7 44.24 -60.23 -44.95
CA ILE A 7 43.51 -58.98 -45.14
C ILE A 7 43.70 -58.10 -43.90
N LYS A 8 44.21 -56.88 -44.10
CA LYS A 8 44.49 -55.88 -43.05
C LYS A 8 43.24 -55.03 -42.81
N GLY A 9 42.69 -55.12 -41.59
CA GLY A 9 41.48 -54.41 -41.16
C GLY A 9 41.68 -52.90 -41.03
N TRP A 10 40.67 -52.15 -41.47
CA TRP A 10 40.53 -50.71 -41.28
C TRP A 10 39.98 -50.43 -39.88
N LEU A 11 40.72 -49.69 -39.06
CA LEU A 11 40.24 -49.14 -37.78
C LEU A 11 39.86 -47.67 -37.97
N CYS A 12 38.59 -47.40 -37.66
CA CYS A 12 37.95 -46.08 -37.64
C CYS A 12 38.31 -45.31 -36.35
N PRO A 13 38.78 -44.05 -36.39
CA PRO A 13 38.91 -43.24 -35.19
C PRO A 13 37.68 -42.32 -35.02
N ARG A 14 36.69 -42.76 -34.23
CA ARG A 14 35.65 -41.88 -33.64
C ARG A 14 35.76 -41.95 -32.12
N ARG A 15 36.58 -41.12 -31.49
CA ARG A 15 36.52 -40.96 -30.01
C ARG A 15 37.13 -39.70 -29.39
N ALA A 16 37.72 -38.77 -30.15
CA ALA A 16 38.42 -37.62 -29.56
C ALA A 16 37.56 -36.36 -29.32
N THR A 17 36.39 -36.22 -29.96
CA THR A 17 35.62 -34.96 -29.95
C THR A 17 34.64 -34.79 -28.79
N MET A 18 34.35 -35.84 -28.00
CA MET A 18 33.34 -35.77 -26.92
C MET A 18 33.85 -35.21 -25.59
N SER A 19 35.17 -35.10 -25.38
CA SER A 19 35.74 -34.63 -24.10
C SER A 19 35.74 -33.10 -23.98
N LEU A 20 36.06 -32.40 -25.07
CA LEU A 20 36.14 -30.93 -25.11
C LEU A 20 34.79 -30.24 -24.86
N TYR A 21 33.69 -30.79 -25.38
CA TYR A 21 32.34 -30.22 -25.18
C TYR A 21 31.86 -30.31 -23.72
N LYS A 22 32.24 -31.36 -22.98
CA LYS A 22 31.84 -31.52 -21.57
C LYS A 22 32.51 -30.49 -20.67
N ASN A 23 33.77 -30.19 -20.93
CA ASN A 23 34.53 -29.19 -20.15
C ASN A 23 34.03 -27.77 -20.43
N LEU A 24 33.66 -27.47 -21.68
CA LEU A 24 33.14 -26.15 -22.04
C LEU A 24 31.75 -25.88 -21.42
N LEU A 25 30.88 -26.90 -21.38
CA LEU A 25 29.56 -26.79 -20.72
C LEU A 25 29.70 -26.57 -19.20
N ALA A 26 30.66 -27.26 -18.56
CA ALA A 26 30.91 -27.13 -17.13
C ALA A 26 31.45 -25.74 -16.75
N VAL A 27 32.28 -25.14 -17.62
CA VAL A 27 32.76 -23.76 -17.41
C VAL A 27 31.64 -22.74 -17.62
N LEU A 28 30.76 -22.95 -18.62
CA LEU A 28 29.63 -22.06 -18.86
C LEU A 28 28.61 -22.09 -17.70
N SER A 29 28.30 -23.28 -17.17
CA SER A 29 27.37 -23.42 -16.04
C SER A 29 27.95 -22.86 -14.74
N ALA A 30 29.25 -23.02 -14.50
CA ALA A 30 29.94 -22.40 -13.36
C ALA A 30 29.94 -20.87 -13.47
N SER A 31 30.08 -20.32 -14.69
CA SER A 31 30.04 -18.88 -14.93
C SER A 31 28.66 -18.27 -14.64
N CYS A 32 27.57 -18.98 -14.98
CA CYS A 32 26.21 -18.53 -14.68
C CYS A 32 25.89 -18.52 -13.18
N LEU A 33 26.47 -19.44 -12.38
CA LEU A 33 26.29 -19.51 -10.93
C LEU A 33 27.06 -18.42 -10.17
N VAL A 34 28.17 -17.94 -10.72
CA VAL A 34 28.96 -16.85 -10.11
C VAL A 34 28.33 -15.48 -10.38
N LEU A 35 27.61 -15.29 -11.51
CA LEU A 35 26.88 -14.06 -11.79
C LEU A 35 25.51 -13.95 -11.09
N SER A 36 24.93 -15.05 -10.58
CA SER A 36 23.67 -14.99 -9.84
C SER A 36 23.81 -14.51 -8.39
N GLY A 37 25.03 -14.17 -7.95
CA GLY A 37 25.34 -13.71 -6.60
C GLY A 37 25.19 -12.20 -6.38
N ALA A 38 24.58 -11.46 -7.31
CA ALA A 38 24.17 -10.09 -7.03
C ALA A 38 23.08 -10.13 -5.94
N THR A 39 23.49 -9.90 -4.70
CA THR A 39 22.56 -9.56 -3.63
C THR A 39 21.97 -8.21 -4.02
N TYR A 40 20.74 -8.21 -4.52
CA TYR A 40 19.95 -6.99 -4.61
C TYR A 40 19.95 -6.39 -3.20
N ALA A 41 20.49 -5.18 -3.06
CA ALA A 41 20.28 -4.42 -1.83
C ALA A 41 18.77 -4.37 -1.61
N SER A 42 18.32 -4.78 -0.41
CA SER A 42 16.91 -4.70 -0.07
C SER A 42 16.46 -3.26 -0.26
N VAL A 43 15.51 -3.03 -1.17
CA VAL A 43 14.83 -1.75 -1.26
C VAL A 43 14.23 -1.49 0.13
N PRO A 44 14.54 -0.36 0.78
CA PRO A 44 13.95 -0.06 2.07
C PRO A 44 12.43 0.02 1.89
N ASP A 45 11.72 -0.79 2.65
CA ASP A 45 10.25 -0.84 2.64
C ASP A 45 9.70 0.33 3.46
N PHE A 46 8.61 0.95 3.00
CA PHE A 46 7.92 1.99 3.78
C PHE A 46 6.99 1.30 4.77
N ASP A 47 7.36 1.32 6.06
CA ASP A 47 6.44 0.84 7.09
C ASP A 47 5.30 1.86 7.28
N MET A 48 4.06 1.38 7.14
CA MET A 48 2.87 2.20 7.31
C MET A 48 2.15 1.86 8.60
N GLY A 49 2.07 2.83 9.50
CA GLY A 49 1.18 2.76 10.65
C GLY A 49 -0.17 3.39 10.34
N THR A 50 -1.26 2.71 10.66
CA THR A 50 -2.62 3.25 10.50
C THR A 50 -3.37 3.31 11.83
N VAL A 51 -4.16 4.36 12.04
CA VAL A 51 -5.06 4.48 13.21
C VAL A 51 -6.48 4.70 12.72
N SER A 52 -7.31 3.70 13.00
CA SER A 52 -8.74 3.69 12.70
C SER A 52 -9.54 4.44 13.76
N VAL A 53 -10.69 4.99 13.36
CA VAL A 53 -11.52 5.85 14.21
C VAL A 53 -13.00 5.48 14.11
N SER A 54 -13.79 5.96 15.06
CA SER A 54 -15.24 5.79 15.08
C SER A 54 -15.94 7.15 15.21
N GLY A 55 -17.14 7.25 14.64
CA GLY A 55 -17.93 8.47 14.68
C GLY A 55 -19.42 8.20 14.48
N LEU A 56 -20.23 9.21 14.80
CA LEU A 56 -21.65 9.23 14.47
C LEU A 56 -21.85 9.81 13.07
N PRO A 57 -23.00 9.55 12.40
CA PRO A 57 -23.39 10.30 11.22
C PRO A 57 -23.26 11.83 11.42
N SER A 58 -22.96 12.55 10.35
CA SER A 58 -22.74 14.01 10.35
C SER A 58 -21.51 14.52 11.09
N THR A 59 -20.74 13.66 11.77
CA THR A 59 -19.55 14.07 12.51
C THR A 59 -18.29 14.06 11.64
N VAL A 60 -17.28 14.84 12.05
CA VAL A 60 -15.95 14.82 11.45
C VAL A 60 -15.05 13.93 12.30
N VAL A 61 -14.37 12.99 11.65
CA VAL A 61 -13.41 12.07 12.26
C VAL A 61 -12.02 12.27 11.67
N HIS A 62 -10.99 11.89 12.43
CA HIS A 62 -9.59 12.11 12.08
C HIS A 62 -8.79 10.80 12.08
N PRO A 63 -9.00 9.91 11.10
CA PRO A 63 -8.06 8.80 10.88
C PRO A 63 -6.63 9.31 10.68
N SER A 64 -5.65 8.55 11.17
CA SER A 64 -4.24 8.86 10.92
C SER A 64 -3.55 7.78 10.09
N LEU A 65 -2.74 8.24 9.15
CA LEU A 65 -1.86 7.46 8.30
C LEU A 65 -0.45 7.93 8.61
N SER A 66 0.46 7.01 8.91
CA SER A 66 1.83 7.34 9.25
C SER A 66 2.81 6.50 8.47
N LEU A 67 3.87 7.13 8.02
CA LEU A 67 4.91 6.54 7.18
C LEU A 67 6.25 6.81 7.85
N ASP A 68 7.02 5.77 8.12
CA ASP A 68 8.40 5.97 8.51
C ASP A 68 9.23 6.29 7.28
N ILE A 69 9.70 7.54 7.20
CA ILE A 69 10.50 8.05 6.09
C ILE A 69 11.97 8.27 6.51
N ASN A 70 12.40 7.71 7.64
CA ASN A 70 13.78 7.78 8.08
C ASN A 70 14.74 7.21 7.03
N GLY A 71 15.74 8.00 6.67
CA GLY A 71 16.77 7.60 5.71
C GLY A 71 16.40 7.82 4.24
N PHE A 72 15.25 8.43 3.96
CA PHE A 72 14.84 8.84 2.62
C PHE A 72 15.00 10.35 2.44
N ASP A 73 15.52 10.76 1.29
CA ASP A 73 15.52 12.15 0.82
C ASP A 73 14.66 12.21 -0.44
N PHE A 74 13.52 12.90 -0.40
CA PHE A 74 12.57 12.94 -1.51
C PHE A 74 12.10 14.37 -1.82
N ASP A 75 12.01 14.66 -3.12
CA ASP A 75 11.63 15.97 -3.64
C ASP A 75 10.12 16.18 -3.63
N SER A 76 9.35 15.10 -3.76
CA SER A 76 7.89 15.13 -3.82
C SER A 76 7.25 13.86 -3.27
N PHE A 77 6.08 14.02 -2.68
CA PHE A 77 5.23 12.94 -2.15
C PHE A 77 3.83 13.04 -2.72
N THR A 78 3.33 11.97 -3.35
CA THR A 78 1.95 11.89 -3.85
C THR A 78 1.17 10.86 -3.05
N LEU A 79 -0.07 11.20 -2.68
CA LEU A 79 -0.97 10.33 -1.93
C LEU A 79 -2.32 10.24 -2.64
N ASP A 80 -2.76 9.01 -2.87
CA ASP A 80 -4.06 8.64 -3.38
C ASP A 80 -4.89 8.01 -2.26
N LEU A 81 -6.07 8.59 -2.02
CA LEU A 81 -7.04 8.12 -1.05
C LEU A 81 -8.26 7.59 -1.81
N VAL A 82 -8.62 6.35 -1.56
CA VAL A 82 -9.79 5.68 -2.14
C VAL A 82 -10.79 5.40 -1.04
N PHE A 83 -12.03 5.86 -1.20
CA PHE A 83 -13.11 5.67 -0.23
C PHE A 83 -14.49 5.80 -0.88
N ASP A 84 -15.54 5.40 -0.17
CA ASP A 84 -16.93 5.56 -0.64
C ASP A 84 -17.40 7.01 -0.46
N PRO A 85 -17.64 7.77 -1.56
CA PRO A 85 -18.03 9.17 -1.49
C PRO A 85 -19.48 9.36 -1.01
N ASN A 86 -20.29 8.30 -0.95
CA ASN A 86 -21.65 8.37 -0.40
C ASN A 86 -21.64 8.30 1.13
N ALA A 87 -20.60 7.72 1.74
CA ALA A 87 -20.48 7.55 3.18
C ALA A 87 -19.51 8.55 3.82
N LEU A 88 -18.45 8.93 3.12
CA LEU A 88 -17.39 9.79 3.62
C LEU A 88 -17.12 10.95 2.64
N SER A 89 -16.80 12.13 3.18
CA SER A 89 -16.23 13.22 2.38
C SER A 89 -14.92 13.70 2.99
N PHE A 90 -13.88 13.80 2.17
CA PHE A 90 -12.59 14.31 2.61
C PHE A 90 -12.66 15.83 2.80
N LEU A 91 -12.06 16.33 3.88
CA LEU A 91 -11.99 17.74 4.23
C LEU A 91 -10.53 18.19 4.29
N SER A 92 -9.95 18.56 3.14
CA SER A 92 -8.55 18.99 3.07
C SER A 92 -8.23 20.18 3.97
N GLY A 93 -9.14 21.15 4.08
CA GLY A 93 -8.98 22.33 4.96
C GLY A 93 -8.97 22.02 6.46
N ALA A 94 -9.49 20.85 6.88
CA ALA A 94 -9.46 20.40 8.27
C ALA A 94 -8.40 19.30 8.51
N SER A 95 -7.71 18.88 7.46
CA SER A 95 -6.66 17.85 7.50
C SER A 95 -5.32 18.48 7.86
N THR A 96 -4.48 17.72 8.56
CA THR A 96 -3.16 18.18 8.99
C THR A 96 -2.10 17.14 8.70
N VAL A 97 -0.87 17.59 8.51
CA VAL A 97 0.30 16.73 8.39
C VAL A 97 1.28 17.05 9.51
N VAL A 98 1.91 16.01 10.04
CA VAL A 98 2.92 16.10 11.10
C VAL A 98 4.26 15.67 10.51
N PHE A 99 5.25 16.55 10.61
CA PHE A 99 6.64 16.30 10.26
C PHE A 99 7.52 16.60 11.46
N ASN A 100 8.35 15.64 11.90
CA ASN A 100 9.26 15.81 13.03
C ASN A 100 8.57 16.37 14.29
N GLY A 101 7.31 15.97 14.53
CA GLY A 101 6.49 16.47 15.64
C GLY A 101 5.86 17.85 15.45
N VAL A 102 6.10 18.54 14.32
CA VAL A 102 5.46 19.80 13.97
C VAL A 102 4.20 19.54 13.15
N THR A 103 3.04 19.99 13.65
CA THR A 103 1.76 19.90 12.94
C THR A 103 1.56 21.11 12.03
N GLN A 104 1.19 20.87 10.78
CA GLN A 104 0.86 21.91 9.80
C GLN A 104 -0.46 21.58 9.09
N PRO A 105 -1.25 22.57 8.66
CA PRO A 105 -2.41 22.33 7.82
C PRO A 105 -2.00 21.70 6.48
N LEU A 106 -2.72 20.68 6.02
CA LEU A 106 -2.41 19.99 4.76
C LEU A 106 -2.43 20.96 3.58
N ALA A 107 -3.45 21.82 3.53
CA ALA A 107 -3.62 22.81 2.47
C ALA A 107 -2.58 23.95 2.50
N ALA A 108 -1.77 24.06 3.56
CA ALA A 108 -0.71 25.05 3.66
C ALA A 108 0.64 24.55 3.15
N LEU A 109 0.73 23.28 2.72
CA LEU A 109 1.99 22.72 2.24
C LEU A 109 2.38 23.33 0.87
N PRO A 110 3.68 23.58 0.64
CA PRO A 110 4.16 24.12 -0.63
C PRO A 110 3.77 23.21 -1.80
N SER A 111 3.24 23.80 -2.88
CA SER A 111 2.78 23.08 -4.07
C SER A 111 1.63 22.10 -3.83
N TYR A 112 0.95 22.20 -2.67
CA TYR A 112 -0.26 21.41 -2.41
C TYR A 112 -1.26 21.56 -3.56
N SER A 113 -1.71 20.42 -4.07
CA SER A 113 -2.80 20.35 -5.03
C SER A 113 -3.71 19.19 -4.66
N GLU A 114 -5.00 19.35 -4.93
CA GLU A 114 -6.01 18.34 -4.69
C GLU A 114 -6.80 18.15 -5.97
N SER A 115 -6.99 16.90 -6.38
CA SER A 115 -7.93 16.54 -7.43
C SER A 115 -8.79 15.39 -6.94
N ALA A 116 -10.11 15.60 -6.95
CA ALA A 116 -11.09 14.58 -6.65
C ALA A 116 -11.77 14.13 -7.95
N GLY A 117 -11.98 12.83 -8.10
CA GLY A 117 -12.61 12.28 -9.29
C GLY A 117 -12.86 10.78 -9.19
N VAL A 118 -13.58 10.25 -10.18
CA VAL A 118 -13.70 8.81 -10.38
C VAL A 118 -12.60 8.39 -11.34
N ASP A 119 -11.78 7.42 -10.96
CA ASP A 119 -10.82 6.84 -11.90
C ASP A 119 -11.60 5.96 -12.88
N ILE A 120 -11.46 6.26 -14.17
CA ILE A 120 -12.20 5.62 -15.26
C ILE A 120 -11.84 4.13 -15.39
N ASN A 121 -10.69 3.72 -14.84
CA ASN A 121 -10.18 2.36 -14.97
C ASN A 121 -10.79 1.40 -13.93
N ASP A 122 -11.13 1.88 -12.74
CA ASP A 122 -11.65 1.06 -11.64
C ASP A 122 -13.07 1.46 -11.19
N GLY A 123 -13.56 2.61 -11.65
CA GLY A 123 -14.87 3.15 -11.23
C GLY A 123 -14.93 3.54 -9.75
N ALA A 124 -13.82 3.41 -9.02
CA ALA A 124 -13.68 3.85 -7.65
C ALA A 124 -13.50 5.37 -7.60
N TRP A 125 -13.93 5.96 -6.48
CA TRP A 125 -13.76 7.39 -6.24
C TRP A 125 -12.46 7.64 -5.49
N HIS A 126 -11.66 8.56 -6.02
CA HIS A 126 -10.34 8.88 -5.50
C HIS A 126 -10.24 10.37 -5.18
N VAL A 127 -9.62 10.67 -4.05
CA VAL A 127 -8.95 11.96 -3.83
C VAL A 127 -7.47 11.74 -3.98
N ARG A 128 -6.92 12.36 -5.01
CA ARG A 128 -5.48 12.49 -5.17
C ARG A 128 -5.03 13.78 -4.53
N ILE A 129 -4.20 13.65 -3.51
CA ILE A 129 -3.43 14.73 -2.91
C ILE A 129 -2.08 14.76 -3.65
N GLY A 130 -1.96 15.74 -4.53
CA GLY A 130 -0.80 15.93 -5.38
C GLY A 130 0.42 16.44 -4.62
N SER A 131 1.58 16.25 -5.27
CA SER A 131 2.93 16.50 -4.79
C SER A 131 3.11 17.82 -4.04
N PHE A 132 3.30 17.74 -2.72
CA PHE A 132 3.94 18.83 -2.00
C PHE A 132 5.44 18.57 -1.91
N SER A 133 6.23 19.63 -2.10
CA SER A 133 7.69 19.52 -2.04
C SER A 133 8.18 19.71 -0.62
N LEU A 134 9.03 18.79 -0.17
CA LEU A 134 9.75 18.87 1.11
C LEU A 134 11.22 19.25 0.91
N ALA A 135 11.63 19.69 -0.29
CA ALA A 135 13.02 20.02 -0.65
C ALA A 135 13.65 21.17 0.18
N SER A 136 12.97 21.66 1.21
CA SER A 136 13.44 22.67 2.17
C SER A 136 13.06 22.36 3.63
N VAL A 137 12.44 21.21 3.89
CA VAL A 137 12.06 20.76 5.23
C VAL A 137 12.98 19.59 5.54
N PRO A 138 13.87 19.68 6.56
CA PRO A 138 14.65 18.53 6.97
C PRO A 138 13.69 17.50 7.55
N VAL A 139 13.26 16.53 6.76
CA VAL A 139 12.30 15.52 7.21
C VAL A 139 13.09 14.35 7.78
N ALA A 140 12.98 14.14 9.08
CA ALA A 140 13.63 13.05 9.79
C ALA A 140 12.65 12.52 10.82
N GLY A 141 12.15 11.31 10.59
CA GLY A 141 11.19 10.65 11.48
C GLY A 141 9.93 10.22 10.75
N GLN A 142 8.86 10.08 11.53
CA GLN A 142 7.56 9.67 11.03
C GLN A 142 6.83 10.85 10.37
N LEU A 143 6.37 10.64 9.15
CA LEU A 143 5.38 11.47 8.48
C LEU A 143 4.00 10.98 8.89
N ALA A 144 3.17 11.81 9.53
CA ALA A 144 1.79 11.44 9.85
C ALA A 144 0.77 12.39 9.20
N LEU A 145 -0.10 11.85 8.35
CA LEU A 145 -1.29 12.54 7.86
C LEU A 145 -2.46 12.23 8.78
N ASN A 146 -3.02 13.26 9.40
CA ASN A 146 -4.32 13.19 10.06
C ASN A 146 -5.37 13.71 9.08
N GLY A 147 -6.00 12.80 8.33
CA GLY A 147 -7.03 13.13 7.35
C GLY A 147 -8.34 13.42 8.06
N ALA A 148 -8.99 14.53 7.73
CA ALA A 148 -10.32 14.84 8.24
C ALA A 148 -11.38 14.33 7.27
N PHE A 149 -12.29 13.49 7.76
CA PHE A 149 -13.40 12.94 6.99
C PHE A 149 -14.72 13.28 7.66
N LYS A 150 -15.64 13.87 6.91
CA LYS A 150 -17.03 14.00 7.35
C LYS A 150 -17.78 12.71 7.02
N ILE A 151 -18.44 12.14 8.02
CA ILE A 151 -19.38 11.03 7.84
C ILE A 151 -20.69 11.61 7.30
N ALA A 152 -21.20 11.06 6.20
CA ALA A 152 -22.47 11.48 5.62
C ALA A 152 -23.63 11.30 6.62
N ASP A 153 -24.62 12.19 6.55
CA ASP A 153 -25.76 12.19 7.48
C ASP A 153 -26.59 10.90 7.38
N ASN A 154 -26.57 10.25 6.21
CA ASN A 154 -27.26 9.00 5.91
C ASN A 154 -26.32 7.80 5.77
N ALA A 155 -25.07 7.90 6.26
CA ALA A 155 -24.13 6.80 6.20
C ALA A 155 -24.66 5.58 6.96
N ALA A 156 -24.64 4.40 6.32
CA ALA A 156 -25.05 3.17 6.96
C ALA A 156 -24.09 2.81 8.11
N PRO A 157 -24.60 2.32 9.26
CA PRO A 157 -23.75 1.79 10.32
C PRO A 157 -22.86 0.65 9.79
N GLY A 158 -21.58 0.67 10.17
CA GLY A 158 -20.63 -0.31 9.66
C GLY A 158 -19.20 0.24 9.54
N ILE A 159 -18.33 -0.56 8.93
CA ILE A 159 -16.94 -0.21 8.66
C ILE A 159 -16.86 0.35 7.25
N HIS A 160 -16.39 1.58 7.12
CA HIS A 160 -16.06 2.23 5.85
C HIS A 160 -14.54 2.26 5.72
N GLN A 161 -14.01 1.63 4.67
CA GLN A 161 -12.57 1.54 4.46
C GLN A 161 -12.07 2.73 3.65
N ILE A 162 -10.91 3.24 4.05
CA ILE A 162 -10.10 4.20 3.31
C ILE A 162 -8.83 3.46 2.92
N THR A 163 -8.63 3.27 1.62
CA THR A 163 -7.38 2.75 1.08
C THR A 163 -6.48 3.94 0.78
N ALA A 164 -5.31 3.97 1.41
CA ALA A 164 -4.28 4.95 1.14
C ALA A 164 -3.16 4.29 0.35
N SER A 165 -2.81 4.86 -0.79
CA SER A 165 -1.63 4.48 -1.56
C SER A 165 -0.87 5.71 -2.03
N GLY A 166 0.40 5.57 -2.38
CA GLY A 166 1.15 6.72 -2.86
C GLY A 166 2.57 6.35 -3.24
N PHE A 167 3.33 7.35 -3.67
CA PHE A 167 4.73 7.18 -4.06
C PHE A 167 5.54 8.43 -3.76
N VAL A 168 6.84 8.22 -3.52
CA VAL A 168 7.85 9.26 -3.35
C VAL A 168 8.73 9.36 -4.60
N SER A 169 9.21 10.57 -4.90
CA SER A 169 10.17 10.80 -6.00
C SER A 169 11.42 11.50 -5.48
N THR A 170 12.59 11.03 -5.93
CA THR A 170 13.92 11.53 -5.57
C THR A 170 14.64 11.98 -6.86
N GLY A 171 14.60 13.27 -7.19
CA GLY A 171 15.27 13.87 -8.35
C GLY A 171 14.42 14.04 -9.63
N PRO A 172 14.97 14.74 -10.65
CA PRO A 172 14.32 14.97 -11.95
C PRO A 172 14.23 13.71 -12.83
N ILE A 173 14.94 12.65 -12.47
CA ILE A 173 14.89 11.33 -13.12
C ILE A 173 14.77 10.30 -11.99
N SER A 174 13.58 9.75 -11.84
CA SER A 174 13.13 8.82 -10.80
C SER A 174 13.99 7.56 -10.77
N VAL A 175 14.96 7.47 -9.84
CA VAL A 175 15.80 6.26 -9.65
C VAL A 175 15.35 5.41 -8.46
N CYS A 176 14.35 5.88 -7.68
CA CYS A 176 13.47 4.95 -6.98
C CYS A 176 12.38 4.54 -7.95
N GLU A 177 12.44 3.30 -8.44
CA GLU A 177 11.23 2.59 -8.88
C GLU A 177 10.19 2.77 -7.78
N GLU A 178 9.06 3.38 -8.15
CA GLU A 178 7.84 3.60 -7.37
C GLU A 178 7.84 2.88 -6.02
N CYS A 179 8.36 3.51 -4.97
CA CYS A 179 8.22 2.95 -3.63
C CYS A 179 6.78 3.20 -3.20
N THR A 180 5.91 2.27 -3.59
CA THR A 180 4.49 2.32 -3.31
C THR A 180 4.26 1.87 -1.88
N PHE A 181 3.59 2.70 -1.11
CA PHE A 181 3.04 2.29 0.18
C PHE A 181 1.54 2.07 0.03
N GLY A 182 0.97 1.18 0.85
CA GLY A 182 -0.44 0.84 0.82
C GLY A 182 -0.97 0.48 2.21
N GLY A 183 -2.11 1.03 2.61
CA GLY A 183 -2.70 0.72 3.91
C GLY A 183 -4.19 0.99 3.98
N LEU A 184 -4.83 0.30 4.93
CA LEU A 184 -6.25 0.38 5.17
C LEU A 184 -6.51 1.09 6.50
N VAL A 185 -7.36 2.11 6.47
CA VAL A 185 -7.92 2.73 7.67
C VAL A 185 -9.41 2.50 7.69
N ALA A 186 -9.96 2.16 8.85
CA ALA A 186 -11.39 2.02 9.06
C ALA A 186 -11.96 3.28 9.72
N VAL A 187 -13.07 3.77 9.17
CA VAL A 187 -14.01 4.65 9.85
C VAL A 187 -15.24 3.84 10.19
N THR A 188 -15.51 3.70 11.48
CA THR A 188 -16.69 2.96 11.93
C THR A 188 -17.83 3.92 12.26
N VAL A 189 -18.98 3.73 11.60
CA VAL A 189 -20.18 4.51 11.85
C VAL A 189 -20.99 3.81 12.94
N VAL A 190 -21.13 4.47 14.07
CA VAL A 190 -21.88 3.95 15.23
C VAL A 190 -23.34 4.39 15.13
N PRO A 191 -24.31 3.50 15.43
CA PRO A 191 -25.72 3.88 15.49
C PRO A 191 -25.95 5.02 16.49
N GLU A 192 -26.87 5.92 16.16
CA GLU A 192 -27.26 7.02 17.03
C GLU A 192 -27.76 6.52 18.40
N PRO A 193 -27.55 7.28 19.49
CA PRO A 193 -28.01 6.93 20.84
C PRO A 193 -29.49 6.53 20.93
N GLU A 194 -30.33 7.18 20.12
CA GLU A 194 -31.77 6.90 20.05
C GLU A 194 -32.07 5.49 19.54
N THR A 195 -31.22 4.96 18.65
CA THR A 195 -31.33 3.58 18.16
C THR A 195 -31.15 2.58 19.30
N TRP A 196 -30.20 2.84 20.20
CA TRP A 196 -29.99 2.01 21.39
C TRP A 196 -31.16 2.10 22.36
N ALA A 197 -31.71 3.30 22.55
CA ALA A 197 -32.88 3.51 23.40
C ALA A 197 -34.11 2.76 22.87
N LEU A 198 -34.34 2.76 21.54
CA LEU A 198 -35.42 1.99 20.92
C LEU A 198 -35.21 0.48 21.06
N TRP A 199 -33.98 -0.01 20.88
CA TRP A 199 -33.66 -1.42 21.11
C TRP A 199 -33.90 -1.84 22.56
N LEU A 200 -33.42 -1.06 23.52
CA LEU A 200 -33.64 -1.31 24.94
C LEU A 200 -35.12 -1.21 25.32
N GLY A 201 -35.85 -0.23 24.77
CA GLY A 201 -37.29 -0.09 24.94
C GLY A 201 -38.05 -1.31 24.38
N GLY A 202 -37.68 -1.78 23.20
CA GLY A 202 -38.25 -2.99 22.58
C GLY A 202 -38.00 -4.25 23.41
N LEU A 203 -36.77 -4.44 23.89
CA LEU A 203 -36.43 -5.55 24.79
C LEU A 203 -37.21 -5.46 26.13
N GLY A 204 -37.36 -4.25 26.68
CA GLY A 204 -38.18 -4.01 27.87
C GLY A 204 -39.64 -4.41 27.67
N LEU A 205 -40.24 -4.05 26.54
CA LEU A 205 -41.60 -4.44 26.18
C LEU A 205 -41.76 -5.96 26.01
N LEU A 206 -40.78 -6.63 25.39
CA LEU A 206 -40.79 -8.09 25.23
C LEU A 206 -40.68 -8.80 26.59
N ALA A 207 -39.82 -8.31 27.48
CA ALA A 207 -39.69 -8.84 28.84
C ALA A 207 -40.97 -8.63 29.65
N TRP A 208 -41.62 -7.47 29.51
CA TRP A 208 -42.88 -7.18 30.19
C TRP A 208 -44.02 -8.07 29.70
N ARG A 209 -44.16 -8.26 28.38
CA ARG A 209 -45.17 -9.15 27.79
C ARG A 209 -45.04 -10.59 28.32
N ARG A 210 -43.81 -11.10 28.49
CA ARG A 210 -43.58 -12.44 29.06
C ARG A 210 -44.09 -12.59 30.49
N LYS A 211 -44.05 -11.53 31.31
CA LYS A 211 -44.60 -11.58 32.68
C LYS A 211 -46.13 -11.65 32.71
N ILE A 212 -46.81 -11.09 31.71
CA ILE A 212 -48.29 -11.04 31.68
C ILE A 212 -48.90 -12.41 31.32
N CYS A 213 -48.20 -13.28 30.58
CA CYS A 213 -48.71 -14.59 30.17
C CYS A 213 -48.39 -15.76 31.13
N ILE A 214 -47.73 -15.50 32.27
CA ILE A 214 -47.36 -16.53 33.26
C ILE A 214 -48.26 -16.44 34.53
N ASN A 215 -49.16 -15.47 34.58
CA ASN A 215 -50.27 -15.41 35.55
C ASN A 215 -51.59 -15.73 34.85
#